data_AF-A0A7T7R8I8-F1
#
_entry.id   AF-A0A7T7R8I8-F1
#
_cell.length_a   1.000
_cell.length_b   1.000
_cell.length_c   1.000
_cell.angle_alpha   90.00
_cell.angle_beta   90.00
_cell.angle_gamma   90.00
#
_symmetry.space_group_name_H-M   'P 1'
#
loop_
_entity.id
_entity.type
_entity.pdbx_description
1 polymer ?
#
loop_
_entity_poly.entity_id
_entity_poly.type
_entity_poly.pdbx_seq_one_letter_code
_entity_poly.pdbx_strand_id
1 'polypeptide(L)' 'MARQDPQVNVRIPEKTLERFKEETQKERRTITAQMNMIIEEWLEARAKQNEAKA' A
#
# COMPACT_ATOMS: atom_id res chain seq x y z
N MET A 1 -2.54 9.97 10.50
CA MET A 1 -1.50 9.15 11.14
C MET A 1 -1.38 9.64 12.57
N ALA A 2 -1.69 8.79 13.53
CA ALA A 2 -1.55 9.09 14.94
C ALA A 2 -0.07 9.18 15.32
N ARG A 3 0.25 9.91 16.38
CA ARG A 3 1.64 10.07 16.87
C ARG A 3 2.34 8.75 17.22
N GLN A 4 1.56 7.69 17.42
CA GLN A 4 2.03 6.36 17.78
C GLN A 4 2.26 5.42 16.59
N ASP A 5 1.89 5.84 15.37
CA ASP A 5 2.04 5.00 14.19
C ASP A 5 3.54 4.86 13.83
N PRO A 6 4.08 3.62 13.73
CA PRO A 6 5.47 3.42 13.35
C PRO A 6 5.79 3.97 11.96
N GLN A 7 6.95 4.60 11.80
CA GLN A 7 7.42 5.07 10.50
C GLN A 7 8.33 4.03 9.85
N VAL A 8 8.07 3.72 8.59
CA VAL A 8 8.84 2.75 7.80
C VAL A 8 9.34 3.42 6.52
N ASN A 9 10.64 3.26 6.24
CA ASN A 9 11.25 3.73 5.01
C ASN A 9 11.28 2.59 3.98
N VAL A 10 10.70 2.82 2.80
CA VAL A 10 10.65 1.85 1.70
C VAL A 10 11.51 2.34 0.54
N ARG A 11 12.31 1.45 -0.04
CA ARG A 11 13.05 1.73 -1.27
C ARG A 11 12.27 1.15 -2.45
N ILE A 12 11.97 2.00 -3.42
CA ILE A 12 11.18 1.66 -4.59
C ILE A 12 11.93 2.16 -5.83
N PRO A 13 11.99 1.41 -6.95
CA PRO A 13 12.55 1.90 -8.20
C PRO A 13 11.85 3.18 -8.67
N GLU A 14 12.63 4.11 -9.25
CA GLU A 14 12.15 5.43 -9.66
C GLU A 14 10.93 5.38 -10.58
N LYS A 15 11.00 4.57 -11.65
CA LYS A 15 9.90 4.39 -12.60
C LYS A 15 8.61 3.92 -11.93
N THR A 16 8.72 3.07 -10.92
CA THR A 16 7.58 2.58 -10.15
C THR A 16 7.00 3.69 -9.27
N LEU A 17 7.86 4.49 -8.64
CA LEU A 17 7.43 5.63 -7.81
C LEU A 17 6.72 6.70 -8.65
N GLU A 18 7.19 6.99 -9.86
CA GLU A 18 6.54 7.95 -10.77
C GLU A 18 5.12 7.52 -11.11
N ARG A 19 4.96 6.29 -11.59
CA ARG A 19 3.64 5.73 -11.90
C ARG A 19 2.73 5.72 -10.67
N PHE A 20 3.26 5.37 -9.51
CA PHE A 20 2.50 5.36 -8.27
C PHE A 20 1.98 6.76 -7.90
N LYS A 21 2.81 7.80 -8.07
CA LYS A 21 2.39 9.19 -7.83
C LYS A 21 1.28 9.63 -8.79
N GLU A 22 1.38 9.28 -10.06
CA GLU A 22 0.34 9.61 -11.06
C GLU A 22 -1.01 8.99 -10.70
N GLU A 23 -1.01 7.70 -10.34
CA GLU A 23 -2.22 6.98 -9.93
C GLU A 23 -2.82 7.59 -8.64
N THR A 24 -1.97 7.91 -7.67
CA THR A 24 -2.41 8.52 -6.40
C THR A 24 -3.03 9.91 -6.61
N GLN A 25 -2.50 10.72 -7.55
CA GLN A 25 -3.07 12.02 -7.90
C GLN A 25 -4.46 11.89 -8.55
N LYS A 26 -4.63 10.93 -9.46
CA LYS A 26 -5.92 10.67 -10.12
C LYS A 26 -7.01 10.32 -9.11
N GLU A 27 -6.66 9.54 -8.09
CA GLU A 27 -7.58 9.13 -7.02
C GLU A 27 -7.76 10.19 -5.91
N ARG A 28 -7.05 11.33 -6.01
CA ARG A 28 -7.06 12.42 -5.01
C ARG A 28 -6.72 11.95 -3.59
N ARG A 29 -5.78 11.00 -3.49
CA ARG A 29 -5.31 10.42 -2.22
C ARG A 29 -3.88 10.83 -1.93
N THR A 30 -3.44 10.57 -0.70
CA THR A 30 -2.02 10.67 -0.35
C THR A 30 -1.30 9.39 -0.73
N ILE A 31 -0.02 9.49 -1.05
CA ILE A 31 0.87 8.35 -1.36
C ILE A 31 0.80 7.31 -0.23
N THR A 32 0.82 7.76 1.03
CA THR A 32 0.70 6.89 2.20
C THR A 32 -0.64 6.16 2.25
N ALA A 33 -1.76 6.86 1.98
CA ALA A 33 -3.08 6.23 2.00
C ALA A 33 -3.19 5.16 0.91
N GLN A 34 -2.72 5.45 -0.31
CA GLN A 34 -2.71 4.48 -1.40
C GLN A 34 -1.84 3.26 -1.06
N MET A 35 -0.67 3.50 -0.45
CA MET A 35 0.25 2.42 -0.07
C MET A 35 -0.37 1.52 1.01
N ASN A 36 -1.05 2.11 1.99
CA ASN A 36 -1.76 1.35 3.03
C ASN A 36 -2.87 0.48 2.43
N MET A 37 -3.67 1.01 1.50
CA MET A 37 -4.73 0.25 0.84
C MET A 37 -4.18 -0.95 0.06
N ILE A 38 -3.07 -0.77 -0.67
CA ILE A 38 -2.41 -1.87 -1.39
C ILE A 38 -1.91 -2.95 -0.42
N ILE A 39 -1.33 -2.54 0.71
CA ILE A 39 -0.86 -3.47 1.75
C ILE A 39 -2.04 -4.26 2.35
N GLU A 40 -3.13 -3.58 2.69
CA GLU A 40 -4.33 -4.19 3.25
C GLU A 40 -4.98 -5.19 2.27
N GLU A 41 -5.16 -4.78 1.01
CA GLU A 41 -5.72 -5.65 -0.04
C GLU A 41 -4.87 -6.92 -0.23
N TRP A 42 -3.54 -6.78 -0.23
CA TRP A 42 -2.64 -7.91 -0.35
C TRP A 42 -2.71 -8.86 0.86
N LEU A 43 -2.80 -8.32 2.08
CA LEU A 43 -2.93 -9.11 3.30
C LEU A 43 -4.25 -9.89 3.32
N GLU A 44 -5.36 -9.23 2.96
CA GLU A 44 -6.68 -9.87 2.88
C GLU A 44 -6.71 -10.99 1.84
N ALA A 45 -6.16 -10.75 0.65
CA ALA A 45 -6.07 -11.75 -0.40
C ALA A 45 -5.28 -12.98 0.08
N ARG A 46 -4.19 -12.77 0.83
CA ARG A 46 -3.36 -13.84 1.37
C ARG A 46 -4.04 -14.61 2.50
N ALA A 47 -4.79 -13.93 3.37
CA ALA A 47 -5.59 -14.57 4.41
C ALA A 47 -6.62 -15.54 3.81
N LYS A 48 -7.39 -15.08 2.82
CA LYS A 48 -8.38 -15.91 2.10
C LYS A 48 -7.76 -17.13 1.41
N GLN A 49 -6.57 -16.98 0.83
CA GLN A 49 -5.84 -18.09 0.21
C GLN A 49 -5.38 -19.15 1.22
N ASN A 50 -5.04 -18.74 2.45
CA ASN A 50 -4.62 -19.66 3.49
C ASN A 50 -5.81 -20.40 4.11
N GLU A 51 -6.94 -19.74 4.29
CA GLU A 51 -8.19 -20.36 4.76
C GLU A 51 -8.69 -21.42 3.78
N ALA A 52 -8.59 -21.19 2.47
CA ALA A 52 -9.01 -22.17 1.45
C ALA A 52 -8.11 -23.42 1.36
N LYS A 53 -6.95 -23.41 2.03
CA LYS A 53 -5.99 -24.53 2.05
C LYS A 53 -5.99 -25.31 3.38
N ALA A 54 -6.71 -24.83 4.40
CA ALA A 54 -6.87 -25.46 5.70
C ALA A 54 -8.16 -26.30 5.74
#